data_AF-A0A9X0CZJ7-F1
#
_entry.id   AF-A0A9X0CZJ7-F1
#
_cell.length_a   1.000
_cell.length_b   1.000
_cell.length_c   1.000
_cell.angle_alpha   90.00
_cell.angle_beta   90.00
_cell.angle_gamma   90.00
#
_symmetry.space_group_name_H-M   'P 1'
#
loop_
_entity.id
_entity.type
_entity.pdbx_description
1 polymer ?
#
loop_
_entity_poly.entity_id
_entity_poly.type
_entity_poly.pdbx_seq_one_letter_code
_entity_poly.pdbx_strand_id
1 'polypeptide(L)'
;MFQMSPGKAAEKALKAAQYTVDADKTNFHDLVQNCNDLNDSELTNLASQLESLVGGSARMRYPDRMCFPQIPNEVYSEQMAQQALQLAKKIIARVKNRIT
;
A
#
# COMPACT_ATOMS: atom_id res chain seq x y z
N MET A 1 7.76 -16.01 -12.79
CA MET A 1 8.48 -14.95 -12.05
C MET A 1 7.40 -14.07 -11.40
N PHE A 2 7.21 -14.14 -10.08
CA PHE A 2 6.13 -13.39 -9.41
C PHE A 2 6.55 -11.92 -9.27
N GLN A 3 6.07 -11.04 -10.16
CA GLN A 3 6.19 -9.60 -9.96
C GLN A 3 5.33 -9.18 -8.76
N MET A 4 5.97 -8.53 -7.78
CA MET A 4 5.30 -8.01 -6.59
C MET A 4 4.45 -6.79 -6.97
N SER A 5 3.16 -6.78 -6.60
CA SER A 5 2.28 -5.65 -6.90
C SER A 5 2.67 -4.40 -6.09
N PRO A 6 2.44 -3.18 -6.61
CA PRO A 6 2.80 -1.92 -5.94
C PRO A 6 2.25 -1.81 -4.50
N GLY A 7 1.02 -2.28 -4.26
CA GLY A 7 0.43 -2.31 -2.92
C GLY A 7 1.18 -3.21 -1.94
N LYS A 8 1.70 -4.36 -2.40
CA LYS A 8 2.51 -5.25 -1.56
C LYS A 8 3.90 -4.70 -1.28
N ALA A 9 4.47 -3.94 -2.22
CA ALA A 9 5.72 -3.23 -1.99
C ALA A 9 5.54 -2.13 -0.92
N ALA A 10 4.47 -1.34 -1.01
CA ALA A 10 4.15 -0.32 -0.02
C ALA A 10 3.88 -0.90 1.37
N GLU A 11 3.09 -1.98 1.48
CA GLU A 11 2.81 -2.67 2.75
C GLU A 11 4.11 -3.11 3.44
N LYS A 12 5.03 -3.73 2.69
CA LYS A 12 6.32 -4.19 3.22
C LYS A 12 7.21 -3.03 3.66
N ALA A 13 7.19 -1.92 2.93
CA ALA A 13 7.98 -0.73 3.27
C ALA A 13 7.47 -0.07 4.56
N LEU A 14 6.15 0.05 4.73
CA LEU A 14 5.56 0.60 5.95
C LEU A 14 5.84 -0.29 7.17
N LYS A 15 5.74 -1.62 7.02
CA LYS A 15 6.12 -2.57 8.06
C LYS A 15 7.60 -2.44 8.43
N ALA A 16 8.49 -2.29 7.44
CA ALA A 16 9.90 -2.07 7.70
C ALA A 16 10.15 -0.76 8.49
N ALA A 17 9.42 0.32 8.18
CA ALA A 17 9.49 1.58 8.92
C ALA A 17 9.13 1.40 10.40
N GLN A 18 8.04 0.67 10.66
CA GLN A 18 7.58 0.41 12.02
C GLN A 18 8.55 -0.46 12.83
N TYR A 19 9.16 -1.48 12.20
CA TYR A 19 10.21 -2.26 12.86
C TYR A 19 11.43 -1.40 13.22
N THR A 20 11.69 -0.28 12.52
CA THR A 20 12.76 0.66 12.90
C THR A 20 12.41 1.51 14.12
N VAL A 21 11.14 1.85 14.33
CA VAL A 21 10.68 2.61 15.51
C VAL A 21 10.31 1.71 16.70
N ASP A 22 10.78 0.46 16.72
CA ASP A 22 10.54 -0.53 17.77
C ASP A 22 9.04 -0.78 18.05
N ALA A 23 8.20 -0.66 17.02
CA ALA A 23 6.79 -1.01 17.12
C ALA A 23 6.64 -2.54 17.13
N ASP A 24 6.04 -3.06 18.20
CA ASP A 24 5.65 -4.46 18.31
C ASP A 24 4.78 -4.89 17.11
N LYS A 25 5.22 -5.93 16.40
CA LYS A 25 4.57 -6.60 15.25
C LYS A 25 3.19 -6.06 14.86
N THR A 26 3.12 -5.30 13.77
CA THR A 26 1.86 -5.01 13.10
C THR A 26 1.47 -6.11 12.12
N ASN A 27 0.58 -6.99 12.58
CA ASN A 27 -0.07 -8.00 11.74
C ASN A 27 -1.16 -7.42 10.81
N PHE A 28 -1.27 -6.09 10.72
CA PHE A 28 -2.29 -5.43 9.90
C PHE A 28 -1.86 -5.38 8.43
N HIS A 29 -2.81 -5.66 7.54
CA HIS A 29 -2.64 -5.58 6.09
C HIS A 29 -3.16 -4.26 5.50
N ASP A 30 -3.62 -3.36 6.36
CA ASP A 30 -4.13 -2.02 6.04
C ASP A 30 -2.95 -1.02 6.03
N LEU A 31 -2.85 -0.23 4.96
CA LEU A 31 -1.73 0.68 4.77
C LEU A 31 -1.81 1.88 5.73
N VAL A 32 -3.02 2.34 6.04
CA VAL A 32 -3.29 3.47 6.93
C VAL A 32 -3.01 3.07 8.38
N GLN A 33 -3.45 1.89 8.81
CA GLN A 33 -3.12 1.38 10.15
C GLN A 33 -1.62 1.25 10.34
N ASN A 34 -0.90 0.87 9.28
CA ASN A 34 0.56 0.80 9.30
C ASN A 34 1.26 2.18 9.37
N CYS A 35 0.54 3.29 9.24
CA CYS A 35 1.09 4.64 9.40
C CYS A 35 0.79 5.27 10.77
N ASN A 36 -0.14 4.70 11.55
CA ASN A 36 -0.59 5.29 12.82
C ASN A 36 0.54 5.45 13.83
N ASP A 37 1.40 4.44 13.95
CA ASP A 37 2.53 4.47 14.91
C ASP A 37 3.73 5.28 14.40
N LEU A 38 3.70 5.72 13.14
CA LEU A 38 4.78 6.48 12.51
C LEU A 38 4.65 8.00 12.71
N ASN A 39 3.53 8.49 13.25
CA ASN A 39 3.26 9.91 13.48
C ASN A 39 3.63 10.82 12.28
N ASP A 40 3.25 10.40 11.07
CA ASP A 40 3.54 11.09 9.80
C ASP A 40 2.27 11.29 8.98
N SER A 41 1.70 12.49 9.10
CA SER A 41 0.46 12.83 8.39
C SER A 41 0.58 12.71 6.87
N GLU A 42 1.76 12.97 6.31
CA GLU A 42 2.00 12.86 4.87
C GLU A 42 2.11 11.39 4.44
N LEU A 43 2.76 10.54 5.26
CA LEU A 43 2.83 9.11 5.00
C LEU A 43 1.44 8.45 5.12
N THR A 44 0.65 8.85 6.12
CA THR A 44 -0.75 8.42 6.26
C THR A 44 -1.58 8.84 5.05
N ASN A 45 -1.42 10.08 4.57
CA ASN A 45 -2.12 10.55 3.38
C ASN A 45 -1.71 9.77 2.11
N LEU A 46 -0.42 9.52 1.92
CA LEU A 46 0.08 8.72 0.80
C LEU A 46 -0.44 7.27 0.85
N ALA A 47 -0.50 6.67 2.05
CA ALA A 47 -1.06 5.35 2.27
C ALA A 47 -2.57 5.31 1.97
N SER A 48 -3.35 6.28 2.45
CA SER A 48 -4.79 6.40 2.15
C SER A 48 -5.03 6.59 0.65
N GLN A 49 -4.24 7.42 -0.04
CA GLN A 49 -4.36 7.59 -1.49
C GLN A 49 -4.09 6.29 -2.24
N LEU A 50 -3.06 5.54 -1.82
CA LEU A 50 -2.74 4.27 -2.44
C LEU A 50 -3.86 3.24 -2.20
N GLU A 51 -4.37 3.15 -0.97
CA GLU A 51 -5.47 2.25 -0.64
C GLU A 51 -6.78 2.61 -1.34
N SER A 52 -7.11 3.89 -1.47
CA SER A 52 -8.26 4.34 -2.25
C SER A 52 -8.14 3.96 -3.73
N LEU A 53 -6.92 3.98 -4.28
CA LEU A 53 -6.65 3.68 -5.68
C LEU A 53 -6.69 2.17 -5.97
N VAL A 54 -5.99 1.36 -5.16
CA VAL A 54 -5.88 -0.09 -5.40
C VAL A 54 -6.91 -0.93 -4.64
N GLY A 55 -7.57 -0.36 -3.63
CA GLY A 55 -8.37 -1.10 -2.67
C GLY A 55 -7.53 -2.00 -1.75
N GLY A 56 -8.20 -2.68 -0.82
CA GLY A 56 -7.53 -3.65 0.05
C GLY A 56 -6.88 -4.79 -0.74
N SER A 57 -5.87 -5.44 -0.15
CA SER A 57 -5.06 -6.51 -0.78
C SER A 57 -5.85 -7.69 -1.36
N ALA A 58 -7.10 -7.90 -0.93
CA ALA A 58 -7.99 -8.93 -1.46
C ALA A 58 -8.64 -8.52 -2.80
N ARG A 59 -8.90 -7.22 -3.01
CA ARG A 59 -9.64 -6.70 -4.18
C ARG A 59 -8.91 -6.94 -5.50
N MET A 60 -7.58 -6.92 -5.50
CA MET A 60 -6.77 -7.24 -6.68
C MET A 60 -6.73 -8.73 -7.04
N ARG A 61 -7.23 -9.63 -6.18
CA ARG A 61 -7.09 -11.10 -6.35
C ARG A 61 -8.42 -11.81 -6.53
N TYR A 62 -9.47 -11.28 -5.93
CA TYR A 62 -10.72 -11.99 -5.70
C TYR A 62 -11.88 -11.25 -6.37
N PRO A 63 -12.50 -11.81 -7.43
CA PRO A 63 -13.63 -11.19 -8.12
C PRO A 63 -14.86 -10.97 -7.21
N ASP A 64 -15.04 -11.80 -6.18
CA ASP A 64 -16.08 -11.64 -5.15
C ASP A 64 -15.95 -10.34 -4.33
N ARG A 65 -14.79 -9.67 -4.41
CA ARG A 65 -14.56 -8.34 -3.83
C ARG A 65 -14.91 -7.21 -4.80
N MET A 66 -15.50 -7.52 -5.95
CA MET A 66 -15.93 -6.58 -6.98
C MET A 66 -17.43 -6.66 -7.23
N CYS A 67 -17.99 -5.59 -7.81
CA CYS A 67 -19.37 -5.62 -8.28
C CYS A 67 -19.47 -6.51 -9.52
N PHE A 68 -20.33 -7.54 -9.46
CA PHE A 68 -20.67 -8.34 -10.62
C PHE A 68 -21.15 -7.45 -11.78
N PRO A 69 -20.71 -7.66 -13.03
CA PRO A 69 -19.94 -8.79 -13.56
C PRO A 69 -18.41 -8.59 -13.60
N GLN A 70 -17.88 -7.53 -12.98
CA GLN A 70 -16.51 -7.09 -13.20
C GLN A 70 -15.49 -8.02 -12.55
N ILE A 71 -14.41 -8.33 -13.28
CA ILE A 71 -13.23 -9.02 -12.74
C ILE A 71 -12.08 -8.03 -12.51
N PRO A 72 -11.11 -8.33 -11.62
CA PRO A 72 -10.01 -7.42 -11.31
C PRO A 72 -9.25 -6.89 -12.54
N ASN A 73 -9.07 -7.72 -13.56
CA ASN A 73 -8.36 -7.33 -14.78
C ASN A 73 -9.08 -6.23 -15.57
N GLU A 74 -10.40 -6.09 -15.42
CA GLU A 74 -11.20 -5.08 -16.13
C GLU A 74 -11.29 -3.76 -15.37
N VAL A 75 -10.97 -3.77 -14.08
CA VAL A 75 -11.13 -2.60 -13.18
C VAL A 75 -9.86 -1.77 -13.07
N TYR A 76 -8.67 -2.38 -13.20
CA TYR A 76 -7.41 -1.66 -13.07
C TYR A 76 -6.86 -1.25 -14.44
N SER A 77 -6.87 0.05 -14.71
CA SER A 77 -6.23 0.62 -15.90
C SER A 77 -4.71 0.74 -15.73
N GLU A 78 -3.99 0.86 -16.85
CA GLU A 78 -2.55 1.14 -16.84
C GLU A 78 -2.23 2.42 -16.07
N GLN A 79 -3.06 3.47 -16.22
CA GLN A 79 -2.91 4.73 -15.49
C GLN A 79 -3.00 4.51 -13.98
N MET A 80 -3.96 3.71 -13.49
CA MET A 80 -4.06 3.37 -12.07
C MET A 80 -2.82 2.63 -11.59
N ALA A 81 -2.28 1.71 -12.38
CA ALA A 81 -1.04 0.99 -12.05
C ALA A 81 0.16 1.95 -11.95
N GLN A 82 0.29 2.88 -12.88
CA GLN A 82 1.35 3.90 -12.86
C GLN A 82 1.21 4.83 -11.64
N GLN A 83 0.00 5.30 -11.33
CA GLN A 83 -0.26 6.12 -10.15
C GLN A 83 0.05 5.38 -8.85
N ALA A 84 -0.35 4.10 -8.75
CA ALA A 84 -0.05 3.26 -7.60
C ALA A 84 1.46 3.07 -7.40
N LEU A 85 2.20 2.87 -8.50
CA LEU A 85 3.65 2.77 -8.47
C LEU A 85 4.30 4.07 -7.97
N GLN A 86 3.82 5.23 -8.41
CA GLN A 86 4.35 6.53 -7.97
C GLN A 86 4.09 6.76 -6.48
N LEU A 87 2.89 6.46 -5.99
CA LEU A 87 2.55 6.57 -4.56
C LEU A 87 3.43 5.63 -3.73
N ALA A 88 3.59 4.37 -4.15
CA ALA A 88 4.46 3.41 -3.46
C ALA A 88 5.93 3.89 -3.40
N LYS A 89 6.45 4.47 -4.49
CA LYS A 89 7.81 5.05 -4.51
C LYS A 89 7.95 6.21 -3.53
N LYS A 90 6.96 7.11 -3.44
CA LYS A 90 6.95 8.22 -2.49
C LYS A 90 6.95 7.72 -1.04
N ILE A 91 6.12 6.73 -0.73
CA ILE A 91 6.07 6.08 0.58
C ILE A 91 7.45 5.50 0.93
N ILE A 92 8.05 4.71 0.03
CA ILE A 92 9.37 4.10 0.25
C ILE A 92 10.45 5.16 0.48
N ALA A 93 10.48 6.23 -0.34
CA ALA A 93 11.45 7.30 -0.21
C ALA A 93 11.33 8.02 1.14
N ARG A 94 10.09 8.30 1.57
CA ARG A 94 9.82 8.96 2.85
C ARG A 94 10.17 8.10 4.05
N VAL A 95 9.87 6.80 3.98
CA VAL A 95 10.31 5.81 4.98
C VAL A 95 11.84 5.79 5.07
N LYS A 96 12.55 5.72 3.94
CA LYS A 96 14.02 5.73 3.94
C LYS A 96 14.60 6.97 4.61
N ASN A 97 14.06 8.16 4.31
CA ASN A 97 14.51 9.41 4.92
C ASN A 97 14.33 9.48 6.45
N ARG A 98 13.57 8.58 7.06
CA ARG A 98 13.37 8.52 8.52
C ARG A 98 14.24 7.49 9.22
N ILE A 99 14.68 6.47 8.48
CA ILE A 99 15.55 5.40 8.99
C ILE A 99 17.03 5.80 8.88
N THR A 100 17.35 6.81 8.07
CA THR A 100 18.72 7.32 7.85
C THR A 100 18.98 8.54 8.73
#